data_AF-A0A2V5PNZ8-F1
#
_entry.id   AF-A0A2V5PNZ8-F1
#
_cell.length_a   1.000
_cell.length_b   1.000
_cell.length_c   1.000
_cell.angle_alpha   90.00
_cell.angle_beta   90.00
_cell.angle_gamma   90.00
#
_symmetry.space_group_name_H-M   'P 1'
#
loop_
_entity.id
_entity.type
_entity.pdbx_description
1 polymer ?
#
loop_
_entity_poly.entity_id
_entity_poly.type
_entity_poly.pdbx_seq_one_letter_code
_entity_poly.pdbx_strand_id
1 'polypeptide(L)'
;DDQLVFGIVQGSAFEDLRRSSAQALAAMDFDGYAIGGVSVGEPEAEMMTAVEWSEPHLPRDKPRYAMGLGTPPQLLELIARGMDMFDCVLPTRLARNGTAFTAGGTLNLKNAEFTLQKGPIEEGCVCPACRDFARGYIRHLIKSEEILGLRLLTMHNLHFYLDLMTRARAAIEDGTFAGFRAQFIAGYKVRDGITETDANSPV
;
A
#
# COMPACT_ATOMS: atom_id res chain seq x y z
N ASP A 1 28.63 -5.73 11.93
CA ASP A 1 28.06 -7.06 11.65
C ASP A 1 26.59 -7.17 12.05
N ASP A 2 25.77 -6.13 11.83
CA ASP A 2 24.36 -6.07 12.27
C ASP A 2 23.38 -6.06 11.08
N GLN A 3 23.60 -6.91 10.07
CA GLN A 3 22.69 -7.01 8.93
C GLN A 3 21.74 -8.18 9.12
N LEU A 4 20.44 -7.92 9.00
CA LEU A 4 19.39 -8.94 8.97
C LEU A 4 19.24 -9.49 7.55
N VAL A 5 19.02 -10.80 7.43
CA VAL A 5 18.85 -11.52 6.16
C VAL A 5 17.47 -12.14 6.09
N PHE A 6 16.74 -11.84 5.02
CA PHE A 6 15.39 -12.36 4.79
C PHE A 6 15.39 -13.48 3.74
N GLY A 7 14.70 -14.58 4.03
CA GLY A 7 14.37 -15.60 3.03
C GLY A 7 13.15 -15.18 2.21
N ILE A 8 13.10 -15.52 0.91
CA ILE A 8 11.99 -15.11 0.03
C ILE A 8 11.25 -16.34 -0.49
N VAL A 9 10.01 -16.52 -0.05
CA VAL A 9 9.12 -17.60 -0.53
C VAL A 9 8.79 -17.38 -2.00
N GLN A 10 8.99 -18.43 -2.79
CA GLN A 10 8.66 -18.51 -4.21
C GLN A 10 7.66 -19.66 -4.45
N GLY A 11 7.17 -19.81 -5.67
CA GLY A 11 6.24 -20.88 -6.02
C GLY A 11 5.12 -20.48 -6.99
N SER A 12 5.11 -19.22 -7.47
CA SER A 12 4.09 -18.72 -8.40
C SER A 12 2.67 -18.95 -7.85
N ALA A 13 1.73 -19.36 -8.71
CA ALA A 13 0.35 -19.72 -8.37
C ALA A 13 0.18 -21.21 -8.01
N PHE A 14 1.23 -21.89 -7.54
CA PHE A 14 1.18 -23.32 -7.18
C PHE A 14 1.31 -23.51 -5.65
N GLU A 15 0.25 -23.99 -5.02
CA GLU A 15 0.17 -24.22 -3.58
C GLU A 15 1.29 -25.12 -3.05
N ASP A 16 1.54 -26.25 -3.73
CA ASP A 16 2.54 -27.23 -3.34
C ASP A 16 3.95 -26.65 -3.36
N LEU A 17 4.27 -25.84 -4.39
CA LEU A 17 5.55 -25.16 -4.50
C LEU A 17 5.72 -24.05 -3.45
N ARG A 18 4.66 -23.26 -3.21
CA ARG A 18 4.65 -22.21 -2.16
C ARG A 18 4.90 -22.81 -0.79
N ARG A 19 4.17 -23.87 -0.44
CA ARG A 19 4.33 -24.62 0.80
C ARG A 19 5.74 -25.18 0.94
N SER A 20 6.24 -25.86 -0.09
CA SER A 20 7.58 -26.44 -0.10
C SER A 20 8.66 -25.38 0.11
N SER A 21 8.54 -24.24 -0.58
CA SER A 21 9.46 -23.10 -0.44
C SER A 21 9.43 -22.51 0.98
N ALA A 22 8.24 -22.25 1.52
CA ALA A 22 8.08 -21.69 2.86
C ALA A 22 8.66 -22.62 3.94
N GLN A 23 8.38 -23.92 3.87
CA GLN A 23 8.91 -24.91 4.81
C GLN A 23 10.44 -25.03 4.74
N ALA A 24 11.00 -25.04 3.52
CA ALA A 24 12.45 -25.10 3.33
C ALA A 24 13.16 -23.86 3.91
N LEU A 25 12.60 -22.67 3.67
CA LEU A 25 13.16 -21.42 4.21
C LEU A 25 13.00 -21.34 5.74
N ALA A 26 11.86 -21.77 6.28
CA ALA A 26 11.64 -21.83 7.72
C ALA A 26 12.71 -22.70 8.42
N ALA A 27 13.07 -23.84 7.81
CA ALA A 27 14.12 -24.73 8.33
C ALA A 27 15.54 -24.12 8.29
N MET A 28 15.78 -23.08 7.49
CA MET A 28 17.06 -22.37 7.39
C MET A 28 17.21 -21.22 8.40
N ASP A 29 16.14 -20.87 9.13
CA ASP A 29 16.17 -19.93 10.27
C ASP A 29 16.63 -18.48 9.96
N PHE A 30 16.22 -17.90 8.83
CA PHE A 30 16.44 -16.48 8.48
C PHE A 30 15.87 -15.47 9.49
N ASP A 31 16.35 -14.23 9.51
CA ASP A 31 15.87 -13.18 10.43
C ASP A 31 14.42 -12.73 10.15
N GLY A 32 13.95 -12.95 8.93
CA GLY A 32 12.58 -12.69 8.50
C GLY A 32 12.26 -13.36 7.17
N TYR A 33 10.99 -13.32 6.77
CA TYR A 33 10.50 -14.05 5.61
C TYR A 33 9.64 -13.17 4.71
N ALA A 34 10.07 -13.00 3.47
CA ALA A 34 9.29 -12.30 2.46
C ALA A 34 8.47 -13.29 1.61
N ILE A 35 7.33 -12.82 1.10
CA ILE A 35 6.55 -13.51 0.08
C ILE A 35 6.74 -12.74 -1.23
N GLY A 36 7.47 -13.35 -2.17
CA GLY A 36 7.79 -12.77 -3.46
C GLY A 36 6.91 -13.32 -4.60
N GLY A 37 6.97 -12.69 -5.77
CA GLY A 37 6.25 -13.17 -6.96
C GLY A 37 4.73 -13.16 -6.79
N VAL A 38 4.21 -12.18 -6.05
CA VAL A 38 2.78 -11.94 -5.80
C VAL A 38 2.34 -10.54 -6.27
N SER A 39 3.18 -9.88 -7.06
CA SER A 39 2.90 -8.59 -7.71
C SER A 39 3.47 -8.62 -9.12
N VAL A 40 3.11 -9.61 -9.95
CA VAL A 40 3.58 -9.69 -11.35
C VAL A 40 2.48 -9.56 -12.40
N GLY A 41 1.27 -9.19 -11.97
CA GLY A 41 0.12 -8.88 -12.84
C GLY A 41 -1.04 -9.87 -12.73
N GLU A 42 -0.93 -10.87 -11.87
CA GLU A 42 -2.02 -11.75 -11.46
C GLU A 42 -3.18 -10.98 -10.80
N PRO A 43 -4.42 -11.48 -10.91
CA PRO A 43 -5.55 -10.93 -10.18
C PRO A 43 -5.32 -10.88 -8.66
N GLU A 44 -5.83 -9.85 -8.01
CA GLU A 44 -5.77 -9.66 -6.54
C GLU A 44 -6.15 -10.93 -5.73
N ALA A 45 -7.16 -11.69 -6.17
CA ALA A 45 -7.57 -12.92 -5.49
C ALA A 45 -6.48 -14.01 -5.53
N GLU A 46 -5.74 -14.13 -6.63
CA GLU A 46 -4.64 -15.09 -6.77
C GLU A 46 -3.44 -14.67 -5.91
N MET A 47 -3.14 -13.37 -5.89
CA MET A 47 -2.15 -12.78 -4.99
C MET A 47 -2.45 -13.10 -3.51
N MET A 48 -3.69 -12.87 -3.06
CA MET A 48 -4.10 -13.15 -1.69
C MET A 48 -4.00 -14.66 -1.38
N THR A 49 -4.40 -15.50 -2.33
CA THR A 49 -4.30 -16.96 -2.21
C THR A 49 -2.85 -17.42 -2.05
N ALA A 50 -1.90 -16.84 -2.81
CA ALA A 50 -0.49 -17.17 -2.70
C ALA A 50 0.10 -16.81 -1.31
N VAL A 51 -0.38 -15.73 -0.70
CA VAL A 51 -0.03 -15.36 0.69
C VAL A 51 -0.61 -16.38 1.67
N GLU A 52 -1.89 -16.73 1.52
CA GLU A 52 -2.58 -17.71 2.37
C GLU A 52 -1.95 -19.12 2.32
N TRP A 53 -1.40 -19.53 1.17
CA TRP A 53 -0.67 -20.79 1.05
C TRP A 53 0.73 -20.75 1.68
N SER A 54 1.32 -19.57 1.85
CA SER A 54 2.68 -19.41 2.34
C SER A 54 2.73 -19.15 3.85
N GLU A 55 1.91 -18.23 4.35
CA GLU A 55 1.96 -17.74 5.73
C GLU A 55 1.90 -18.83 6.80
N PRO A 56 1.02 -19.87 6.71
CA PRO A 56 0.89 -20.88 7.76
C PRO A 56 2.17 -21.70 7.99
N HIS A 57 3.11 -21.66 7.05
CA HIS A 57 4.38 -22.38 7.09
C HIS A 57 5.56 -21.52 7.54
N LEU A 58 5.34 -20.23 7.80
CA LEU A 58 6.37 -19.30 8.24
C LEU A 58 6.34 -19.13 9.77
N PRO A 59 7.51 -18.98 10.43
CA PRO A 59 7.59 -18.72 11.86
C PRO A 59 6.75 -17.49 12.27
N ARG A 60 6.07 -17.59 13.43
CA ARG A 60 5.18 -16.53 13.95
C ARG A 60 5.92 -15.45 14.73
N ASP A 61 7.12 -15.76 15.19
CA ASP A 61 8.01 -14.92 15.97
C ASP A 61 8.99 -14.11 15.10
N LYS A 62 8.86 -14.19 13.78
CA LYS A 62 9.72 -13.51 12.81
C LYS A 62 8.91 -12.62 11.86
N PRO A 63 9.44 -11.45 11.44
CA PRO A 63 8.72 -10.54 10.56
C PRO A 63 8.41 -11.16 9.20
N ARG A 64 7.23 -10.85 8.69
CA ARG A 64 6.75 -11.30 7.38
C ARG A 64 6.56 -10.13 6.44
N TYR A 65 7.13 -10.20 5.25
CA TYR A 65 7.19 -9.09 4.30
C TYR A 65 6.46 -9.41 2.99
N ALA A 66 5.42 -8.65 2.66
CA ALA A 66 4.73 -8.75 1.37
C ALA A 66 5.35 -7.75 0.38
N MET A 67 5.99 -8.27 -0.68
CA MET A 67 6.80 -7.47 -1.61
C MET A 67 5.99 -6.91 -2.77
N GLY A 68 6.14 -5.61 -3.04
CA GLY A 68 5.66 -4.96 -4.26
C GLY A 68 4.15 -4.72 -4.32
N LEU A 69 3.46 -4.77 -3.19
CA LEU A 69 2.01 -4.65 -3.07
C LEU A 69 1.63 -3.45 -2.22
N GLY A 70 0.48 -2.83 -2.51
CA GLY A 70 0.01 -1.81 -1.58
C GLY A 70 -1.01 -0.82 -2.08
N THR A 71 -2.14 -1.24 -2.64
CA THR A 71 -3.32 -0.37 -2.51
C THR A 71 -3.76 -0.33 -1.03
N PRO A 72 -4.41 0.76 -0.54
CA PRO A 72 -4.81 0.84 0.86
C PRO A 72 -5.70 -0.33 1.35
N PRO A 73 -6.71 -0.80 0.59
CA PRO A 73 -7.46 -2.01 0.96
C PRO A 73 -6.58 -3.26 1.04
N GLN A 74 -5.70 -3.47 0.05
CA GLN A 74 -4.80 -4.63 0.01
C GLN A 74 -3.90 -4.69 1.25
N LEU A 75 -3.34 -3.56 1.69
CA LEU A 75 -2.52 -3.52 2.90
C LEU A 75 -3.27 -4.04 4.12
N LEU A 76 -4.53 -3.62 4.32
CA LEU A 76 -5.32 -4.09 5.47
C LEU A 76 -5.71 -5.57 5.35
N GLU A 77 -5.97 -6.05 4.14
CA GLU A 77 -6.24 -7.46 3.87
C GLU A 77 -5.00 -8.34 4.09
N LEU A 78 -3.81 -7.86 3.76
CA LEU A 78 -2.55 -8.56 4.00
C LEU A 78 -2.16 -8.55 5.48
N ILE A 79 -2.38 -7.45 6.20
CA ILE A 79 -2.21 -7.41 7.66
C ILE A 79 -3.10 -8.45 8.33
N ALA A 80 -4.35 -8.58 7.87
CA ALA A 80 -5.25 -9.61 8.39
C ALA A 80 -4.80 -11.05 8.11
N ARG A 81 -3.95 -11.23 7.09
CA ARG A 81 -3.32 -12.51 6.73
C ARG A 81 -1.95 -12.69 7.39
N GLY A 82 -1.59 -11.83 8.35
CA GLY A 82 -0.37 -11.98 9.14
C GLY A 82 0.89 -11.43 8.49
N MET A 83 0.77 -10.47 7.57
CA MET A 83 1.90 -9.74 7.00
C MET A 83 2.22 -8.48 7.82
N ASP A 84 3.51 -8.19 8.00
CA ASP A 84 4.00 -7.14 8.91
C ASP A 84 4.68 -5.97 8.18
N MET A 85 5.26 -6.24 7.01
CA MET A 85 6.04 -5.30 6.23
C MET A 85 5.54 -5.22 4.79
N PHE A 86 5.66 -4.04 4.18
CA PHE A 86 5.17 -3.74 2.84
C PHE A 86 6.07 -2.72 2.16
N ASP A 87 6.18 -2.81 0.84
CA ASP A 87 6.78 -1.81 -0.01
C ASP A 87 5.96 -1.64 -1.30
N CYS A 88 5.82 -0.40 -1.77
CA CYS A 88 5.17 -0.15 -3.05
C CYS A 88 5.55 1.24 -3.58
N VAL A 89 5.75 1.32 -4.90
CA VAL A 89 5.97 2.62 -5.58
C VAL A 89 4.69 3.41 -5.77
N LEU A 90 3.52 2.75 -5.66
CA LEU A 90 2.20 3.31 -5.95
C LEU A 90 1.93 4.70 -5.36
N PRO A 91 2.16 4.98 -4.04
CA PRO A 91 1.92 6.32 -3.49
C PRO A 91 2.70 7.42 -4.21
N THR A 92 3.97 7.15 -4.55
CA THR A 92 4.80 8.15 -5.24
C THR A 92 4.50 8.22 -6.73
N ARG A 93 4.20 7.09 -7.37
CA ARG A 93 3.94 6.99 -8.81
C ARG A 93 2.62 7.68 -9.18
N LEU A 94 1.57 7.41 -8.41
CA LEU A 94 0.28 8.07 -8.59
C LEU A 94 0.33 9.56 -8.25
N ALA A 95 1.11 9.97 -7.24
CA ALA A 95 1.34 11.38 -6.97
C ALA A 95 1.94 12.11 -8.17
N ARG A 96 2.96 11.53 -8.83
CA ARG A 96 3.55 12.13 -10.04
C ARG A 96 2.54 12.24 -11.19
N ASN A 97 1.56 11.35 -11.23
CA ASN A 97 0.47 11.40 -12.21
C ASN A 97 -0.71 12.29 -11.80
N GLY A 98 -0.67 12.92 -10.62
CA GLY A 98 -1.67 13.87 -10.13
C GLY A 98 -2.79 13.25 -9.29
N THR A 99 -2.61 12.02 -8.81
CA THR A 99 -3.59 11.30 -7.99
C THR A 99 -3.20 11.30 -6.51
N ALA A 100 -4.12 11.75 -5.66
CA ALA A 100 -4.01 11.77 -4.21
C ALA A 100 -4.75 10.57 -3.59
N PHE A 101 -4.21 10.00 -2.52
CA PHE A 101 -4.92 9.05 -1.67
C PHE A 101 -5.70 9.78 -0.55
N THR A 102 -6.91 9.33 -0.24
CA THR A 102 -7.75 9.82 0.86
C THR A 102 -8.53 8.67 1.49
N ALA A 103 -9.11 8.86 2.66
CA ALA A 103 -9.90 7.84 3.37
C ALA A 103 -11.13 7.39 2.56
N GLY A 104 -11.68 8.27 1.71
CA GLY A 104 -12.82 7.96 0.84
C GLY A 104 -12.43 7.36 -0.52
N GLY A 105 -11.14 7.16 -0.80
CA GLY A 105 -10.66 6.72 -2.10
C GLY A 105 -9.63 7.65 -2.73
N THR A 106 -9.44 7.55 -4.04
CA THR A 106 -8.44 8.35 -4.75
C THR A 106 -9.04 9.59 -5.42
N LEU A 107 -8.32 10.72 -5.35
CA LEU A 107 -8.69 11.97 -6.01
C LEU A 107 -7.70 12.29 -7.14
N ASN A 108 -8.18 12.48 -8.38
CA ASN A 108 -7.33 13.00 -9.45
C ASN A 108 -7.37 14.52 -9.45
N LEU A 109 -6.34 15.16 -8.92
CA LEU A 109 -6.28 16.61 -8.78
C LEU A 109 -6.20 17.33 -10.13
N LYS A 110 -5.98 16.64 -11.26
CA LYS A 110 -6.08 17.25 -12.60
C LYS A 110 -7.52 17.54 -13.02
N ASN A 111 -8.53 16.95 -12.36
CA ASN A 111 -9.95 17.15 -12.68
C ASN A 111 -10.35 18.65 -12.59
N ALA A 112 -11.26 19.10 -13.45
CA ALA A 112 -11.70 20.50 -13.51
C ALA A 112 -12.43 20.97 -12.25
N GLU A 113 -13.13 20.06 -11.55
CA GLU A 113 -13.87 20.35 -10.30
C GLU A 113 -12.99 20.97 -9.20
N PHE A 114 -11.68 20.69 -9.23
CA PHE A 114 -10.75 21.18 -8.20
C PHE A 114 -10.19 22.58 -8.49
N THR A 115 -10.51 23.21 -9.64
CA THR A 115 -9.87 24.46 -10.10
C THR A 115 -9.92 25.61 -9.09
N LEU A 116 -11.05 25.80 -8.40
CA LEU A 116 -11.25 26.91 -7.45
C LEU A 116 -11.42 26.41 -6.00
N GLN A 117 -11.04 25.16 -5.74
CA GLN A 117 -11.22 24.55 -4.43
C GLN A 117 -10.17 25.08 -3.44
N LYS A 118 -10.66 25.73 -2.38
CA LYS A 118 -9.83 26.41 -1.37
C LYS A 118 -9.42 25.52 -0.20
N GLY A 119 -10.09 24.38 0.00
CA GLY A 119 -9.76 23.44 1.08
C GLY A 119 -8.51 22.59 0.80
N PRO A 120 -7.98 21.89 1.81
CA PRO A 120 -6.86 20.94 1.67
C PRO A 120 -7.20 19.80 0.73
N ILE A 121 -6.22 18.93 0.39
CA ILE A 121 -6.50 17.68 -0.35
C ILE A 121 -7.52 16.83 0.42
N GLU A 122 -7.29 16.68 1.72
CA GLU A 122 -8.12 15.91 2.63
C GLU A 122 -8.30 16.69 3.94
N GLU A 123 -9.54 16.80 4.41
CA GLU A 123 -9.84 17.46 5.68
C GLU A 123 -9.26 16.66 6.85
N GLY A 124 -8.67 17.37 7.83
CA GLY A 124 -8.04 16.75 9.00
C GLY A 124 -6.64 16.16 8.75
N CYS A 125 -6.17 16.09 7.51
CA CYS A 125 -4.80 15.65 7.22
C CYS A 125 -3.78 16.72 7.64
N VAL A 126 -2.75 16.29 8.39
CA VAL A 126 -1.75 17.20 8.98
C VAL A 126 -0.44 17.28 8.18
N CYS A 127 -0.41 16.68 6.99
CA CYS A 127 0.76 16.72 6.11
C CYS A 127 1.03 18.17 5.62
N PRO A 128 2.28 18.51 5.26
CA PRO A 128 2.60 19.87 4.80
C PRO A 128 1.77 20.34 3.59
N ALA A 129 1.36 19.42 2.71
CA ALA A 129 0.50 19.79 1.58
C ALA A 129 -0.90 20.23 2.03
N CYS A 130 -1.52 19.53 2.98
CA CYS A 130 -2.86 19.85 3.48
C CYS A 130 -2.89 21.05 4.43
N ARG A 131 -1.82 21.29 5.20
CA ARG A 131 -1.80 22.46 6.10
C ARG A 131 -1.64 23.79 5.36
N ASP A 132 -0.77 23.81 4.35
CA ASP A 132 -0.23 25.05 3.82
C ASP A 132 -0.78 25.40 2.42
N PHE A 133 -1.43 24.45 1.73
CA PHE A 133 -1.86 24.62 0.35
C PHE A 133 -3.30 24.17 0.09
N ALA A 134 -4.04 25.00 -0.63
CA ALA A 134 -5.34 24.62 -1.17
C ALA A 134 -5.19 23.58 -2.29
N ARG A 135 -6.10 22.60 -2.36
CA ARG A 135 -6.08 21.56 -3.41
C ARG A 135 -6.18 22.16 -4.82
N GLY A 136 -6.87 23.29 -4.99
CA GLY A 136 -6.92 24.00 -6.27
C GLY A 136 -5.59 24.62 -6.69
N TYR A 137 -4.78 25.08 -5.72
CA TYR A 137 -3.42 25.53 -5.99
C TYR A 137 -2.50 24.36 -6.35
N ILE A 138 -2.59 23.25 -5.62
CA ILE A 138 -1.84 22.02 -5.95
C ILE A 138 -2.21 21.52 -7.35
N ARG A 139 -3.50 21.52 -7.71
CA ARG A 139 -3.95 21.25 -9.08
C ARG A 139 -3.28 22.17 -10.10
N HIS A 140 -3.26 23.48 -9.85
CA HIS A 140 -2.62 24.43 -10.75
C HIS A 140 -1.15 24.06 -10.98
N LEU A 141 -0.39 23.79 -9.91
CA LEU A 141 0.99 23.33 -10.02
C LEU A 141 1.13 22.06 -10.87
N ILE A 142 0.27 21.05 -10.64
CA ILE A 142 0.29 19.80 -11.42
C ILE A 142 -0.02 20.05 -12.90
N LYS A 143 -0.99 20.93 -13.21
CA LYS A 143 -1.37 21.29 -14.58
C LYS A 143 -0.32 22.13 -15.29
N SER A 144 0.46 22.90 -14.52
CA SER A 144 1.58 23.70 -14.99
C SER A 144 2.91 22.94 -14.99
N GLU A 145 2.90 21.64 -14.70
CA GLU A 145 4.08 20.77 -14.69
C GLU A 145 5.18 21.22 -13.70
N GLU A 146 4.79 21.90 -12.64
CA GLU A 146 5.69 22.39 -11.60
C GLU A 146 6.10 21.26 -10.64
N ILE A 147 7.41 21.12 -10.41
CA ILE A 147 7.99 20.09 -9.53
C ILE A 147 7.40 20.15 -8.11
N LEU A 148 7.08 21.35 -7.64
CA LEU A 148 6.46 21.54 -6.32
C LEU A 148 5.13 20.78 -6.19
N GLY A 149 4.30 20.75 -7.24
CA GLY A 149 3.04 20.01 -7.23
C GLY A 149 3.26 18.51 -7.03
N LEU A 150 4.25 17.94 -7.71
CA LEU A 150 4.62 16.53 -7.59
C LEU A 150 5.16 16.22 -6.19
N ARG A 151 6.00 17.10 -5.63
CA ARG A 151 6.57 16.96 -4.29
C ARG A 151 5.48 17.00 -3.21
N LEU A 152 4.59 17.98 -3.26
CA LEU A 152 3.49 18.12 -2.30
C LEU A 152 2.58 16.90 -2.32
N LEU A 153 2.21 16.43 -3.52
CA LEU A 153 1.34 15.27 -3.65
C LEU A 153 2.02 13.96 -3.22
N THR A 154 3.33 13.83 -3.46
CA THR A 154 4.12 12.69 -2.96
C THR A 154 4.17 12.68 -1.44
N MET A 155 4.42 13.83 -0.83
CA MET A 155 4.44 13.97 0.64
C MET A 155 3.06 13.65 1.25
N HIS A 156 1.98 14.09 0.61
CA HIS A 156 0.61 13.75 1.03
C HIS A 156 0.37 12.24 0.97
N ASN A 157 0.66 11.61 -0.17
CA ASN A 157 0.41 10.18 -0.36
C ASN A 157 1.25 9.31 0.59
N LEU A 158 2.52 9.64 0.81
CA LEU A 158 3.36 8.94 1.79
C LEU A 158 2.84 9.12 3.21
N HIS A 159 2.43 10.33 3.58
CA HIS A 159 1.82 10.58 4.89
C HIS A 159 0.54 9.76 5.09
N PHE A 160 -0.33 9.70 4.08
CA PHE A 160 -1.55 8.89 4.11
C PHE A 160 -1.25 7.40 4.39
N TYR A 161 -0.25 6.83 3.71
CA TYR A 161 0.14 5.42 3.93
C TYR A 161 0.68 5.18 5.34
N LEU A 162 1.55 6.05 5.83
CA LEU A 162 2.11 5.94 7.18
C LEU A 162 1.03 6.11 8.25
N ASP A 163 0.09 7.03 8.05
CA ASP A 163 -1.06 7.22 8.93
C ASP A 163 -1.99 6.00 8.92
N LEU A 164 -2.26 5.42 7.75
CA LEU A 164 -3.05 4.19 7.64
C LEU A 164 -2.41 3.03 8.43
N MET A 165 -1.09 2.85 8.30
CA MET A 165 -0.36 1.82 9.05
C MET A 165 -0.36 2.10 10.56
N THR A 166 -0.31 3.37 10.96
CA THR A 166 -0.42 3.78 12.37
C THR A 166 -1.80 3.44 12.93
N ARG A 167 -2.87 3.75 12.19
CA ARG A 167 -4.25 3.40 12.59
C ARG A 167 -4.50 1.90 12.61
N ALA A 168 -3.96 1.17 11.63
CA ALA A 168 -4.05 -0.29 11.60
C ALA A 168 -3.38 -0.91 12.84
N ARG A 169 -2.18 -0.45 13.20
CA ARG A 169 -1.48 -0.87 14.42
C ARG A 169 -2.30 -0.60 15.67
N ALA A 170 -2.80 0.62 15.84
CA ALA A 170 -3.63 0.98 16.99
C ALA A 170 -4.88 0.09 17.09
N ALA A 171 -5.56 -0.17 15.96
CA ALA A 171 -6.72 -1.04 15.93
C ALA A 171 -6.39 -2.51 16.28
N ILE A 172 -5.18 -2.99 15.94
CA ILE A 172 -4.72 -4.33 16.36
C ILE A 172 -4.49 -4.36 17.88
N GLU A 173 -3.79 -3.36 18.42
CA GLU A 173 -3.50 -3.23 19.85
C GLU A 173 -4.79 -3.11 20.68
N ASP A 174 -5.80 -2.41 20.17
CA ASP A 174 -7.12 -2.25 20.78
C ASP A 174 -8.07 -3.44 20.54
N GLY A 175 -7.67 -4.44 19.75
CA GLY A 175 -8.51 -5.59 19.40
C GLY A 175 -9.71 -5.25 18.49
N THR A 176 -9.70 -4.09 17.82
CA THR A 176 -10.78 -3.59 16.96
C THR A 176 -10.46 -3.66 15.46
N PHE A 177 -9.31 -4.23 15.08
CA PHE A 177 -8.81 -4.27 13.71
C PHE A 177 -9.81 -4.83 12.69
N ALA A 178 -10.53 -5.90 13.01
CA ALA A 178 -11.51 -6.50 12.10
C ALA A 178 -12.62 -5.50 11.70
N GLY A 179 -13.11 -4.72 12.66
CA GLY A 179 -14.11 -3.67 12.42
C GLY A 179 -13.53 -2.50 11.64
N PHE A 180 -12.33 -2.04 12.02
CA PHE A 180 -11.60 -1.01 11.31
C PHE A 180 -11.38 -1.35 9.83
N ARG A 181 -10.86 -2.55 9.55
CA ARG A 181 -10.65 -3.07 8.19
C ARG A 181 -11.95 -3.07 7.39
N ALA A 182 -13.01 -3.70 7.93
CA ALA A 182 -14.29 -3.81 7.24
C ALA A 182 -14.89 -2.44 6.92
N GLN A 183 -14.86 -1.50 7.87
CA GLN A 183 -15.36 -0.15 7.68
C GLN A 183 -14.55 0.62 6.64
N PHE A 184 -13.22 0.54 6.71
CA PHE A 184 -12.34 1.21 5.75
C PHE A 184 -12.60 0.72 4.33
N ILE A 185 -12.57 -0.61 4.12
CA ILE A 185 -12.75 -1.21 2.79
C ILE A 185 -14.13 -0.88 2.22
N ALA A 186 -15.19 -0.97 3.01
CA ALA A 186 -16.54 -0.64 2.56
C ALA A 186 -16.70 0.85 2.16
N GLY A 187 -15.94 1.75 2.80
CA GLY A 187 -15.96 3.19 2.50
C GLY A 187 -15.00 3.63 1.40
N TYR A 188 -14.04 2.78 1.00
CA TYR A 188 -12.95 3.15 0.13
C TYR A 188 -13.31 2.98 -1.35
N LYS A 189 -13.43 4.09 -2.09
CA LYS A 189 -13.75 4.06 -3.53
C LYS A 189 -12.48 4.03 -4.37
N VAL A 190 -12.18 2.86 -4.93
CA VAL A 190 -11.15 2.73 -5.97
C VAL A 190 -11.72 3.31 -7.26
N ARG A 191 -10.99 4.23 -7.90
CA ARG A 191 -11.40 4.74 -9.22
C ARG A 191 -11.10 3.70 -10.29
N ASP A 192 -12.01 3.54 -11.26
CA ASP A 192 -11.78 2.73 -12.46
C ASP A 192 -10.47 3.14 -13.14
N GLY A 193 -9.61 2.16 -13.42
CA GLY A 193 -8.33 2.35 -14.10
C GLY A 193 -7.10 2.49 -13.20
N ILE A 194 -7.24 2.51 -11.87
CA ILE A 194 -6.10 2.20 -10.97
C ILE A 194 -6.04 0.67 -10.86
N THR A 195 -5.48 0.05 -11.89
CA THR A 195 -5.27 -1.41 -11.94
C THR A 195 -3.87 -1.75 -11.43
N GLU A 196 -3.61 -3.00 -11.03
CA GLU A 196 -2.29 -3.48 -10.58
C GLU A 196 -1.18 -3.29 -11.64
N THR A 197 -1.55 -3.11 -12.91
CA THR A 197 -0.63 -2.67 -13.99
C THR A 197 -0.03 -1.29 -13.72
N ASP A 198 -0.68 -0.48 -12.88
CA ASP A 198 -0.16 0.75 -12.29
C ASP A 198 0.72 0.54 -11.04
N ALA A 199 1.22 -0.66 -10.77
CA ALA A 199 2.39 -0.86 -9.93
C ALA A 199 3.60 -1.29 -10.78
N ASN A 200 3.35 -1.99 -11.89
CA ASN A 200 4.34 -2.77 -12.63
C ASN A 200 4.62 -2.33 -14.07
N SER A 201 3.93 -1.31 -14.60
CA SER A 201 4.27 -0.75 -15.92
C SER A 201 5.62 -0.03 -15.89
N PRO A 202 6.56 -0.36 -16.80
CA PRO A 202 7.78 0.41 -16.98
C PRO A 202 7.44 1.84 -17.40
N VAL A 203 8.25 2.79 -16.90
CA VAL A 203 8.17 4.22 -17.24
C VAL A 203 8.44 4.44 -18.72
#